data_AF-A0A839QLM9-F1
#
_entry.id   AF-A0A839QLM9-F1
#
_cell.length_a   1.000
_cell.length_b   1.000
_cell.length_c   1.000
_cell.angle_alpha   90.00
_cell.angle_beta   90.00
_cell.angle_gamma   90.00
#
_symmetry.space_group_name_H-M   'P 1'
#
loop_
_entity.id
_entity.type
_entity.pdbx_description
1 polymer ?
#
loop_
_entity_poly.entity_id
_entity_poly.type
_entity_poly.pdbx_seq_one_letter_code
_entity_poly.pdbx_strand_id
1 'polypeptide(L)'
;MGLPVIGQHEAAALLELCAVAQADRRDCLQLLLSAPSPGATHAFAVLTGRLGRFTDDPAAPDPGIFESDWLCALLRFAPALAGHHASLGIDQAITAGTLADVGLQIAVHRLAHGQFGLETWA
;
A
#
# COMPACT_ATOMS: atom_id res chain seq x y z
N MET A 1 2.52 -15.40 8.35
CA MET A 1 3.34 -14.50 9.19
C MET A 1 2.55 -13.21 9.29
N GLY A 2 2.19 -12.76 10.50
CA GLY A 2 1.30 -11.59 10.66
C GLY A 2 1.98 -10.28 10.27
N LEU A 3 1.18 -9.28 9.85
CA LEU A 3 1.66 -7.94 9.55
C LEU A 3 2.07 -7.24 10.87
N PRO A 4 3.34 -6.82 11.05
CA PRO A 4 3.79 -6.28 12.33
C PRO A 4 3.24 -4.88 12.59
N VAL A 5 3.05 -4.50 13.85
CA VAL A 5 2.87 -3.09 14.23
C VAL A 5 4.19 -2.35 13.99
N ILE A 6 4.12 -1.17 13.41
CA ILE A 6 5.30 -0.37 13.05
C ILE A 6 5.34 0.92 13.86
N GLY A 7 6.54 1.45 14.09
CA GLY A 7 6.74 2.69 14.83
C GLY A 7 6.47 3.94 13.97
N GLN A 8 6.39 5.10 14.63
CA GLN A 8 6.14 6.39 13.96
C GLN A 8 7.17 6.75 12.89
N HIS A 9 8.46 6.48 13.15
CA HIS A 9 9.53 6.73 12.17
C HIS A 9 9.40 5.83 10.95
N GLU A 10 9.06 4.55 11.14
CA GLU A 10 8.86 3.60 10.06
C GLU A 10 7.63 3.95 9.23
N ALA A 11 6.51 4.28 9.89
CA ALA A 11 5.31 4.74 9.20
C ALA A 11 5.59 6.00 8.36
N ALA A 12 6.31 6.98 8.90
CA ALA A 12 6.70 8.19 8.16
C ALA A 12 7.56 7.86 6.92
N ALA A 13 8.53 6.93 7.06
CA ALA A 13 9.36 6.48 5.94
C ALA A 13 8.52 5.80 4.84
N LEU A 14 7.49 5.02 5.19
CA LEU A 14 6.57 4.44 4.20
C LEU A 14 5.80 5.52 3.43
N LEU A 15 5.34 6.56 4.11
CA LEU A 15 4.63 7.67 3.47
C LEU A 15 5.53 8.47 2.53
N GLU A 16 6.80 8.62 2.87
CA GLU A 16 7.81 9.24 2.00
C GLU A 16 8.09 8.37 0.78
N LEU A 17 8.27 7.06 0.99
CA LEU A 17 8.52 6.10 -0.09
C LEU A 17 7.39 6.07 -1.13
N CYS A 18 6.13 6.19 -0.68
CA CYS A 18 4.96 6.23 -1.55
C CYS A 18 4.55 7.66 -1.97
N ALA A 19 5.37 8.67 -1.69
CA ALA A 19 5.11 10.08 -2.01
C ALA A 19 3.71 10.58 -1.55
N VAL A 20 3.24 10.14 -0.38
CA VAL A 20 1.91 10.51 0.14
C VAL A 20 1.83 12.01 0.41
N ALA A 21 0.81 12.64 -0.18
CA ALA A 21 0.56 14.07 -0.08
C ALA A 21 0.28 14.50 1.36
N GLN A 22 0.67 15.74 1.70
CA GLN A 22 0.56 16.27 3.06
C GLN A 22 -0.88 16.21 3.63
N ALA A 23 -1.89 16.40 2.77
CA ALA A 23 -3.30 16.34 3.15
C ALA A 23 -3.73 14.94 3.63
N ASP A 24 -3.06 13.88 3.18
CA ASP A 24 -3.40 12.49 3.46
C ASP A 24 -2.53 11.86 4.55
N ARG A 25 -1.40 12.50 4.89
CA ARG A 25 -0.42 11.93 5.83
C ARG A 25 -1.01 11.59 7.20
N ARG A 26 -1.91 12.43 7.72
CA ARG A 26 -2.55 12.18 9.01
C ARG A 26 -3.34 10.87 9.00
N ASP A 27 -4.18 10.69 7.98
CA ASP A 27 -5.06 9.53 7.88
C ASP A 27 -4.24 8.25 7.61
N CYS A 28 -3.23 8.32 6.75
CA CYS A 28 -2.31 7.21 6.52
C CYS A 28 -1.49 6.85 7.78
N LEU A 29 -1.01 7.83 8.55
CA LEU A 29 -0.32 7.57 9.81
C LEU A 29 -1.24 6.88 10.81
N GLN A 30 -2.48 7.35 10.95
CA GLN A 30 -3.47 6.71 11.83
C GLN A 30 -3.72 5.26 11.41
N LEU A 31 -3.85 5.00 10.10
CA LEU A 31 -4.01 3.66 9.55
C LEU A 31 -2.80 2.75 9.85
N LEU A 32 -1.58 3.26 9.62
CA LEU A 32 -0.34 2.48 9.76
C LEU A 32 0.04 2.20 11.22
N LEU A 33 -0.24 3.13 12.13
CA LEU A 33 0.08 3.01 13.57
C LEU A 33 -0.95 2.18 14.34
N SER A 34 -2.14 1.97 13.76
CA SER A 34 -3.12 1.05 14.31
C SER A 34 -2.67 -0.40 14.13
N ALA A 35 -3.15 -1.28 15.02
CA ALA A 35 -2.95 -2.71 14.84
C ALA A 35 -3.56 -3.15 13.48
N PRO A 36 -2.81 -3.86 12.62
CA PRO A 36 -3.35 -4.32 11.36
C PRO A 36 -4.58 -5.19 11.55
N SER A 37 -5.63 -4.91 10.78
CA SER A 37 -6.82 -5.75 10.74
C SER A 37 -6.48 -7.14 10.15
N PRO A 38 -7.36 -8.14 10.37
CA PRO A 38 -7.26 -9.41 9.65
C PRO A 38 -7.32 -9.22 8.12
N GLY A 39 -8.15 -8.30 7.63
CA GLY A 39 -8.27 -7.96 6.21
C GLY A 39 -6.96 -7.41 5.64
N ALA A 40 -6.31 -6.46 6.34
CA ALA A 40 -5.03 -5.89 5.91
C ALA A 40 -3.91 -6.95 5.90
N THR A 41 -3.94 -7.86 6.87
CA THR A 41 -3.00 -9.00 6.89
C THR A 41 -3.23 -9.93 5.70
N HIS A 42 -4.49 -10.21 5.36
CA HIS A 42 -4.85 -11.01 4.19
C HIS A 42 -4.41 -10.32 2.88
N ALA A 43 -4.79 -9.07 2.69
CA ALA A 43 -4.43 -8.27 1.52
C ALA A 43 -2.91 -8.22 1.32
N PHE A 44 -2.13 -8.04 2.38
CA PHE A 44 -0.67 -8.08 2.31
C PHE A 44 -0.14 -9.46 1.91
N ALA A 45 -0.73 -10.54 2.42
CA ALA A 45 -0.37 -11.91 2.02
C ALA A 45 -0.67 -12.15 0.53
N VAL A 46 -1.76 -11.60 0.00
CA VAL A 46 -2.08 -11.65 -1.44
C VAL A 46 -1.02 -10.91 -2.27
N LEU A 47 -0.67 -9.67 -1.89
CA LEU A 47 0.34 -8.87 -2.58
C LEU A 47 1.71 -9.58 -2.61
N THR A 48 2.16 -10.06 -1.46
CA THR A 48 3.45 -10.75 -1.32
C THR A 48 3.47 -12.10 -2.06
N GLY A 49 2.37 -12.87 -2.02
CA GLY A 49 2.25 -14.14 -2.73
C GLY A 49 2.29 -14.03 -4.26
N ARG A 50 1.93 -12.85 -4.79
CA ARG A 50 1.89 -12.56 -6.24
C ARG A 50 3.11 -11.78 -6.74
N LEU A 51 4.00 -11.31 -5.87
CA LEU A 51 5.19 -10.54 -6.26
C LEU A 51 6.07 -11.33 -7.25
N GLY A 52 6.33 -10.72 -8.41
CA GLY A 52 7.14 -11.31 -9.47
C GLY A 52 6.45 -12.44 -10.24
N ARG A 53 5.13 -12.60 -10.11
CA ARG A 53 4.36 -13.65 -10.80
C ARG A 53 3.19 -13.04 -11.56
N PHE A 54 3.02 -13.48 -12.80
CA PHE A 54 1.77 -13.27 -13.52
C PHE A 54 0.82 -14.43 -13.17
N THR A 55 -0.40 -14.11 -12.77
CA THR A 55 -1.42 -15.11 -12.45
C THR A 55 -2.63 -14.89 -13.34
N ASP A 56 -3.10 -15.93 -14.01
CA ASP A 56 -4.34 -15.86 -14.80
C ASP A 56 -5.60 -15.87 -13.92
N ASP A 57 -5.43 -16.11 -12.61
CA ASP A 57 -6.51 -16.14 -11.63
C ASP A 57 -6.78 -14.71 -11.08
N PRO A 58 -7.89 -14.06 -11.47
CA PRO A 58 -8.28 -12.81 -10.85
C PRO A 58 -8.46 -13.07 -9.35
N ALA A 59 -7.91 -12.20 -8.49
CA ALA A 59 -8.23 -12.32 -7.07
C ALA A 59 -9.76 -12.19 -6.94
N ALA A 60 -10.42 -13.24 -6.44
CA ALA A 60 -11.84 -13.16 -6.19
C ALA A 60 -12.11 -11.99 -5.23
N PRO A 61 -13.14 -11.16 -5.49
CA PRO A 61 -13.55 -10.15 -4.53
C PRO A 61 -13.82 -10.84 -3.19
N ASP A 62 -13.11 -10.43 -2.15
CA ASP A 62 -13.38 -10.89 -0.78
C ASP A 62 -14.29 -9.87 -0.12
N PRO A 63 -15.59 -10.17 0.08
CA PRO A 63 -16.54 -9.22 0.67
C PRO A 63 -16.20 -8.85 2.12
N GLY A 64 -15.24 -9.54 2.75
CA GLY A 64 -14.73 -9.23 4.08
C GLY A 64 -13.52 -8.31 4.13
N ILE A 65 -12.98 -7.88 2.98
CA ILE A 65 -11.80 -7.00 2.91
C ILE A 65 -12.23 -5.63 2.40
N PHE A 66 -11.98 -4.61 3.21
CA PHE A 66 -12.35 -3.24 2.91
C PHE A 66 -11.22 -2.51 2.17
N GLU A 67 -11.57 -1.40 1.54
CA GLU A 67 -10.62 -0.51 0.87
C GLU A 67 -9.44 -0.09 1.77
N SER A 68 -9.71 0.24 3.04
CA SER A 68 -8.69 0.60 4.03
C SER A 68 -7.72 -0.54 4.33
N ASP A 69 -8.15 -1.81 4.19
CA ASP A 69 -7.30 -2.97 4.37
C ASP A 69 -6.29 -3.09 3.24
N TRP A 70 -6.74 -2.89 1.99
CA TRP A 70 -5.88 -2.84 0.81
C TRP A 70 -4.91 -1.67 0.87
N LEU A 71 -5.38 -0.49 1.25
CA LEU A 71 -4.53 0.69 1.40
C LEU A 71 -3.44 0.47 2.46
N CYS A 72 -3.79 -0.11 3.61
CA CYS A 72 -2.83 -0.46 4.65
C CYS A 72 -1.78 -1.46 4.14
N ALA A 73 -2.24 -2.51 3.43
CA ALA A 73 -1.37 -3.52 2.84
C ALA A 73 -0.42 -2.94 1.79
N LEU A 74 -0.90 -2.09 0.87
CA LEU A 74 -0.10 -1.46 -0.19
C LEU A 74 1.01 -0.59 0.38
N LEU A 75 0.70 0.29 1.34
CA LEU A 75 1.70 1.14 1.99
C LEU A 75 2.79 0.32 2.68
N ARG A 76 2.41 -0.79 3.34
CA ARG A 76 3.36 -1.68 4.02
C ARG A 76 4.13 -2.58 3.07
N PHE A 77 3.61 -2.82 1.87
CA PHE A 77 4.23 -3.63 0.83
C PHE A 77 5.33 -2.89 0.07
N ALA A 78 5.31 -1.56 0.07
CA ALA A 78 6.24 -0.72 -0.68
C ALA A 78 7.74 -1.09 -0.50
N PRO A 79 8.26 -1.37 0.71
CA PRO A 79 9.66 -1.76 0.87
C PRO A 79 9.99 -3.13 0.23
N ALA A 80 9.05 -4.07 0.27
CA ALA A 80 9.22 -5.39 -0.34
C ALA A 80 9.26 -5.28 -1.87
N LEU A 81 8.39 -4.45 -2.45
CA LEU A 81 8.42 -4.15 -3.88
C LEU A 81 9.72 -3.45 -4.29
N ALA A 82 10.16 -2.45 -3.52
CA ALA A 82 11.42 -1.76 -3.76
C ALA A 82 12.63 -2.71 -3.73
N GLY A 83 12.69 -3.60 -2.72
CA GLY A 83 13.74 -4.61 -2.62
C GLY A 83 13.72 -5.61 -3.78
N HIS A 84 12.53 -6.02 -4.23
CA HIS A 84 12.38 -6.91 -5.39
C HIS A 84 12.84 -6.23 -6.69
N HIS A 85 12.42 -4.98 -6.93
CA HIS A 85 12.89 -4.20 -8.07
C HIS A 85 14.42 -4.06 -8.08
N ALA A 86 15.01 -3.75 -6.93
CA ALA A 86 16.47 -3.69 -6.79
C ALA A 86 17.14 -5.03 -7.14
N SER A 87 16.56 -6.16 -6.73
CA SER A 87 17.08 -7.51 -7.07
C SER A 87 17.04 -7.84 -8.57
N LEU A 88 16.14 -7.18 -9.31
CA LEU A 88 16.02 -7.31 -10.76
C LEU A 88 16.88 -6.30 -11.53
N GLY A 89 17.60 -5.40 -10.83
CA GLY A 89 18.38 -4.34 -11.45
C GLY A 89 17.53 -3.20 -12.03
N ILE A 90 16.30 -3.03 -11.56
CA ILE A 90 15.43 -1.92 -11.98
C ILE A 90 15.97 -0.61 -11.39
N ASP A 91 16.00 0.43 -12.23
CA ASP A 91 16.46 1.77 -11.84
C ASP A 91 15.65 2.32 -10.64
N GLN A 92 16.35 2.97 -9.71
CA GLN A 92 15.75 3.52 -8.50
C GLN A 92 14.69 4.57 -8.81
N ALA A 93 14.88 5.41 -9.84
CA ALA A 93 13.92 6.43 -10.24
C ALA A 93 12.63 5.81 -10.79
N ILE A 94 12.74 4.69 -11.51
CA ILE A 94 11.56 3.92 -11.97
C ILE A 94 10.80 3.37 -10.76
N THR A 95 11.50 2.75 -9.82
CA THR A 95 10.89 2.21 -8.60
C THR A 95 10.21 3.30 -7.78
N ALA A 96 10.87 4.45 -7.61
CA ALA A 96 10.30 5.59 -6.90
C ALA A 96 9.05 6.12 -7.59
N GLY A 97 9.05 6.25 -8.92
CA GLY A 97 7.88 6.63 -9.70
C GLY A 97 6.72 5.64 -9.54
N THR A 98 7.00 4.34 -9.59
CA THR A 98 5.98 3.28 -9.39
C THR A 98 5.37 3.35 -7.99
N LEU A 99 6.18 3.55 -6.95
CA LEU A 99 5.68 3.63 -5.57
C LEU A 99 4.93 4.94 -5.31
N ALA A 100 5.34 6.03 -5.95
CA ALA A 100 4.67 7.33 -5.87
C ALA A 100 3.26 7.33 -6.45
N ASP A 101 2.94 6.40 -7.37
CA ASP A 101 1.58 6.25 -7.90
C ASP A 101 0.57 5.94 -6.78
N VAL A 102 0.97 5.19 -5.74
CA VAL A 102 0.10 4.95 -4.58
C VAL A 102 -0.32 6.28 -3.92
N GLY A 103 0.63 7.18 -3.67
CA GLY A 103 0.35 8.51 -3.11
C GLY A 103 -0.53 9.35 -4.03
N LEU A 104 -0.30 9.26 -5.35
CA LEU A 104 -1.12 9.94 -6.35
C LEU A 104 -2.57 9.46 -6.34
N GLN A 105 -2.82 8.15 -6.32
CA GLN A 105 -4.18 7.60 -6.33
C GLN A 105 -4.97 7.99 -5.07
N ILE A 106 -4.32 8.04 -3.90
CA ILE A 106 -4.94 8.53 -2.67
C ILE A 106 -5.35 10.01 -2.83
N ALA A 107 -4.46 10.84 -3.37
CA ALA A 107 -4.73 12.26 -3.58
C ALA A 107 -5.88 12.48 -4.59
N VAL A 108 -5.92 11.67 -5.66
CA VAL A 108 -7.01 11.67 -6.64
C VAL A 108 -8.33 11.26 -6.01
N HIS A 109 -8.35 10.19 -5.19
CA HIS A 109 -9.56 9.78 -4.47
C HIS A 109 -10.09 10.91 -3.59
N ARG A 110 -9.21 11.56 -2.81
CA ARG A 110 -9.64 12.73 -2.00
C ARG A 110 -10.20 13.85 -2.85
N LEU A 111 -9.58 14.15 -3.99
CA LEU A 111 -10.07 15.20 -4.89
C LEU A 111 -11.46 14.85 -5.45
N ALA A 112 -11.69 13.59 -5.80
CA ALA A 112 -12.94 13.13 -6.40
C ALA A 112 -14.09 12.98 -5.38
N HIS A 113 -13.80 12.49 -4.17
CA HIS A 113 -14.81 12.09 -3.18
C HIS A 113 -14.85 12.98 -1.94
N GLY A 114 -13.89 13.88 -1.76
CA GLY A 114 -13.79 14.76 -0.59
C GLY A 114 -13.35 14.06 0.70
N GLN A 115 -12.96 12.78 0.63
CA GLN A 115 -12.59 11.97 1.79
C GLN A 115 -11.35 11.10 1.52
N PHE A 116 -10.71 10.64 2.60
CA PHE A 116 -9.58 9.73 2.54
C PHE A 116 -10.00 8.37 1.96
N GLY A 117 -9.16 7.81 1.10
CA GLY A 117 -9.39 6.49 0.50
C GLY A 117 -8.49 6.24 -0.69
N LEU A 118 -8.79 5.17 -1.41
CA LEU A 118 -8.13 4.67 -2.60
C LEU A 118 -9.18 3.95 -3.44
N GLU A 119 -9.36 4.34 -4.69
CA GLU A 119 -10.19 3.56 -5.61
C GLU A 119 -9.51 2.21 -5.87
N THR A 120 -10.04 1.16 -5.26
CA THR A 120 -9.66 -0.22 -5.54
C THR A 120 -10.73 -0.90 -6.36
N TRP A 121 -10.34 -1.83 -7.22
CA TRP A 121 -11.30 -2.65 -7.95
C TRP A 121 -12.16 -3.45 -6.95
N ALA A 122 -13.48 -3.25 -7.02
CA ALA A 122 -14.50 -3.95 -6.24
C ALA A 122 -15.42 -4.75 -7.18
#